data_AF-A0A1G8TBP8-F1
#
_entry.id   AF-A0A1G8TBP8-F1
#
_cell.length_a   1.000
_cell.length_b   1.000
_cell.length_c   1.000
_cell.angle_alpha   90.00
_cell.angle_beta   90.00
_cell.angle_gamma   90.00
#
_symmetry.space_group_name_H-M   'P 1'
#
loop_
_entity.id
_entity.type
_entity.pdbx_description
1 polymer ?
#
loop_
_entity_poly.entity_id
_entity_poly.type
_entity_poly.pdbx_seq_one_letter_code
_entity_poly.pdbx_strand_id
1 'polypeptide(L)'
;MLVKRKHVLRRPKSAPAATPGDDLSLTDARRYEAFGRVMAALATEADVIESCRDLTWWRGSDHSWHIEWRDGPYASEVAALLAAAVRDPGREGSLVVQAGPGGDGSAELDVMGVRFVLRAVDPTGRAGVRTRPGLWRLAEALDTSRRTNARHPWEELLGG
;
A
#
# COMPACT_ATOMS: atom_id res chain seq x y z
N MET A 1 39.10 -37.29 -50.44
CA MET A 1 39.30 -35.82 -50.27
C MET A 1 38.03 -35.22 -49.69
N LEU A 2 38.08 -34.75 -48.44
CA LEU A 2 36.92 -34.19 -47.70
C LEU A 2 37.00 -32.65 -47.71
N VAL A 3 35.98 -31.97 -48.22
CA VAL A 3 35.92 -30.51 -48.27
C VAL A 3 35.32 -29.97 -46.96
N LYS A 4 36.15 -29.35 -46.13
CA LYS A 4 35.77 -28.81 -44.81
C LYS A 4 35.22 -27.38 -44.99
N ARG A 5 33.90 -27.21 -44.87
CA ARG A 5 33.22 -25.89 -44.86
C ARG A 5 33.65 -25.12 -43.60
N LYS A 6 34.20 -23.91 -43.77
CA LYS A 6 34.49 -22.97 -42.68
C LYS A 6 33.19 -22.27 -42.26
N HIS A 7 32.67 -22.62 -41.08
CA HIS A 7 31.61 -21.85 -40.42
C HIS A 7 32.19 -20.54 -39.87
N VAL A 8 31.60 -19.42 -40.28
CA VAL A 8 31.85 -18.08 -39.73
C VAL A 8 31.28 -18.03 -38.32
N LEU A 9 32.13 -17.80 -37.31
CA LEU A 9 31.68 -17.48 -35.96
C LEU A 9 31.01 -16.09 -35.99
N ARG A 10 29.69 -16.08 -35.81
CA ARG A 10 28.92 -14.86 -35.55
C ARG A 10 29.28 -14.34 -34.15
N ARG A 11 29.90 -13.18 -34.10
CA ARG A 11 30.13 -12.39 -32.87
C ARG A 11 28.78 -12.14 -32.17
N PRO A 12 28.61 -12.41 -30.87
CA PRO A 12 27.37 -12.10 -30.19
C PRO A 12 27.15 -10.58 -30.20
N LYS A 13 25.97 -10.20 -30.72
CA LYS A 13 25.47 -8.83 -30.78
C LYS A 13 25.29 -8.33 -29.35
N SER A 14 26.11 -7.36 -28.96
CA SER A 14 25.95 -6.62 -27.71
C SER A 14 24.49 -6.23 -27.53
N ALA A 15 23.90 -6.60 -26.39
CA ALA A 15 22.58 -6.13 -26.01
C ALA A 15 22.59 -4.59 -25.98
N PRO A 16 21.53 -3.91 -26.46
CA PRO A 16 21.45 -2.47 -26.34
C PRO A 16 21.42 -2.09 -24.85
N ALA A 17 22.26 -1.14 -24.46
CA ALA A 17 22.20 -0.52 -23.14
C ALA A 17 20.81 0.09 -22.97
N ALA A 18 20.14 -0.24 -21.86
CA ALA A 18 18.83 0.32 -21.53
C ALA A 18 18.92 1.85 -21.52
N THR A 19 18.01 2.49 -22.23
CA THR A 19 17.91 3.96 -22.27
C THR A 19 17.47 4.45 -20.89
N PRO A 20 18.05 5.52 -20.32
CA PRO A 20 17.72 6.00 -18.97
C PRO A 20 16.22 6.26 -18.70
N GLY A 21 15.42 6.49 -19.76
CA GLY A 21 13.97 6.66 -19.65
C GLY A 21 13.19 5.38 -19.33
N ASP A 22 13.68 4.21 -19.74
CA ASP A 22 13.02 2.92 -19.46
C ASP A 22 13.18 2.54 -17.98
N ASP A 23 14.33 2.82 -17.37
CA ASP A 23 14.60 2.55 -15.97
C ASP A 23 13.73 3.38 -15.01
N LEU A 24 13.46 4.64 -15.38
CA LEU A 24 12.54 5.52 -14.63
C LEU A 24 11.08 5.03 -14.74
N SER A 25 10.67 4.58 -15.92
CA SER A 25 9.34 4.01 -16.12
C SER A 25 9.15 2.69 -15.37
N LEU A 26 10.16 1.83 -15.36
CA LEU A 26 10.14 0.56 -14.60
C LEU A 26 10.14 0.80 -13.09
N THR A 27 10.85 1.83 -12.61
CA THR A 27 10.78 2.21 -11.19
C THR A 27 9.42 2.79 -10.81
N ASP A 28 8.79 3.60 -11.67
CA ASP A 28 7.42 4.07 -11.45
C ASP A 28 6.39 2.92 -11.48
N ALA A 29 6.50 2.00 -12.45
CA ALA A 29 5.64 0.82 -12.52
C ALA A 29 5.74 -0.01 -11.23
N ARG A 30 6.96 -0.24 -10.72
CA ARG A 30 7.19 -0.96 -9.47
C ARG A 30 6.60 -0.23 -8.25
N ARG A 31 6.63 1.10 -8.23
CA ARG A 31 6.01 1.90 -7.15
C ARG A 31 4.50 1.74 -7.11
N TYR A 32 3.84 1.78 -8.27
CA TYR A 32 2.40 1.57 -8.34
C TYR A 32 2.01 0.12 -8.09
N GLU A 33 2.84 -0.85 -8.50
CA GLU A 33 2.63 -2.26 -8.17
C GLU A 33 2.70 -2.49 -6.64
N ALA A 34 3.75 -1.97 -5.99
CA ALA A 34 3.90 -2.07 -4.54
C ALA A 34 2.71 -1.43 -3.82
N PHE A 35 2.28 -0.25 -4.26
CA PHE A 35 1.10 0.42 -3.73
C PHE A 35 -0.18 -0.42 -3.90
N GLY A 36 -0.42 -0.96 -5.10
CA GLY A 36 -1.57 -1.82 -5.38
C GLY A 36 -1.61 -3.06 -4.48
N ARG A 37 -0.46 -3.68 -4.21
CA ARG A 37 -0.36 -4.83 -3.29
C ARG A 37 -0.65 -4.45 -1.84
N VAL A 38 -0.17 -3.30 -1.38
CA VAL A 38 -0.47 -2.80 -0.03
C VAL A 38 -1.96 -2.51 0.11
N MET A 39 -2.55 -1.80 -0.85
CA MET A 39 -3.99 -1.50 -0.81
C MET A 39 -4.85 -2.75 -0.92
N ALA A 40 -4.45 -3.74 -1.73
CA ALA A 40 -5.15 -5.02 -1.80
C ALA A 40 -5.08 -5.80 -0.48
N ALA A 41 -3.92 -5.80 0.20
CA ALA A 41 -3.78 -6.43 1.52
C ALA A 41 -4.62 -5.71 2.59
N LEU A 42 -4.67 -4.37 2.58
CA LEU A 42 -5.57 -3.63 3.45
C LEU A 42 -7.03 -3.96 3.15
N ALA A 43 -7.41 -4.07 1.87
CA ALA A 43 -8.78 -4.37 1.45
C ALA A 43 -9.27 -5.73 1.94
N THR A 44 -8.37 -6.70 2.15
CA THR A 44 -8.73 -8.00 2.76
C THR A 44 -8.99 -7.91 4.27
N GLU A 45 -8.58 -6.83 4.91
CA GLU A 45 -8.67 -6.60 6.36
C GLU A 45 -9.77 -5.57 6.65
N ALA A 46 -11.02 -5.93 6.31
CA ALA A 46 -12.18 -5.04 6.36
C ALA A 46 -12.35 -4.37 7.74
N ASP A 47 -12.23 -5.13 8.83
CA ASP A 47 -12.31 -4.60 10.20
C ASP A 47 -11.30 -3.48 10.47
N VAL A 48 -10.12 -3.56 9.86
CA VAL A 48 -9.05 -2.56 10.03
C VAL A 48 -9.39 -1.31 9.23
N ILE A 49 -9.71 -1.44 7.94
CA ILE A 49 -10.09 -0.30 7.11
C ILE A 49 -11.29 0.42 7.70
N GLU A 50 -12.32 -0.32 8.11
CA GLU A 50 -13.54 0.26 8.65
C GLU A 50 -13.34 0.95 10.00
N SER A 51 -12.21 0.71 10.68
CA SER A 51 -11.85 1.41 11.92
C SER A 51 -11.00 2.65 11.71
N CYS A 52 -10.38 2.78 10.53
CA CYS A 52 -9.55 3.92 10.16
C CYS A 52 -10.44 5.07 9.69
N ARG A 53 -10.57 6.12 10.49
CA ARG A 53 -11.25 7.34 10.08
C ARG A 53 -10.36 8.17 9.16
N ASP A 54 -10.94 8.85 8.19
CA ASP A 54 -10.22 9.79 7.31
C ASP A 54 -8.99 9.14 6.65
N LEU A 55 -9.08 7.84 6.29
CA LEU A 55 -7.99 7.11 5.63
C LEU A 55 -7.64 7.78 4.31
N THR A 56 -6.39 8.20 4.18
CA THR A 56 -5.86 8.88 3.01
C THR A 56 -4.48 8.35 2.65
N TRP A 57 -4.12 8.50 1.38
CA TRP A 57 -2.79 8.16 0.89
C TRP A 57 -2.32 9.15 -0.16
N TRP A 58 -1.02 9.39 -0.20
CA TRP A 58 -0.40 10.27 -1.19
C TRP A 58 1.04 9.87 -1.45
N ARG A 59 1.59 10.35 -2.56
CA ARG A 59 2.99 10.18 -2.90
C ARG A 59 3.81 11.35 -2.34
N GLY A 60 4.84 11.03 -1.57
CA GLY A 60 5.82 11.99 -1.06
C GLY A 60 6.76 12.52 -2.13
N SER A 61 7.45 13.62 -1.85
CA SER A 61 8.47 14.20 -2.73
C SER A 61 9.72 13.31 -2.86
N ASP A 62 9.92 12.41 -1.90
CA ASP A 62 10.97 11.39 -1.85
C ASP A 62 10.57 10.10 -2.58
N HIS A 63 9.47 10.11 -3.32
CA HIS A 63 8.88 8.96 -3.99
C HIS A 63 8.40 7.84 -3.05
N SER A 64 8.27 8.11 -1.75
CA SER A 64 7.60 7.21 -0.81
C SER A 64 6.08 7.31 -0.93
N TRP A 65 5.39 6.30 -0.44
CA TRP A 65 3.95 6.33 -0.22
C TRP A 65 3.66 6.63 1.24
N HIS A 66 2.79 7.61 1.47
CA HIS A 66 2.26 7.88 2.80
C HIS A 66 0.85 7.33 2.88
N ILE A 67 0.55 6.65 3.99
CA ILE A 67 -0.80 6.21 4.34
C ILE A 67 -1.08 6.74 5.73
N GLU A 68 -2.11 7.57 5.84
CA GLU A 68 -2.51 8.21 7.09
C GLU A 68 -3.96 7.93 7.40
N TRP A 69 -4.25 7.71 8.67
CA TRP A 69 -5.59 7.57 9.18
C TRP A 69 -5.69 8.21 10.57
N ARG A 70 -6.93 8.43 11.01
CA ARG A 70 -7.28 8.93 12.35
C ARG A 70 -8.04 7.85 13.11
N ASP A 71 -7.82 7.81 14.43
CA ASP A 71 -8.34 6.76 15.32
C ASP A 71 -7.91 5.36 14.83
N GLY A 72 -8.51 4.29 15.33
CA GLY A 72 -8.26 2.96 14.78
C GLY A 72 -6.95 2.31 15.28
N PRO A 73 -6.33 1.44 14.47
CA PRO A 73 -5.16 0.66 14.87
C PRO A 73 -3.91 1.53 15.02
N TYR A 74 -2.95 1.03 15.78
CA TYR A 74 -1.59 1.57 15.82
C TYR A 74 -0.90 1.36 14.48
N ALA A 75 0.01 2.27 14.12
CA ALA A 75 0.81 2.14 12.91
C ALA A 75 1.66 0.86 12.90
N SER A 76 2.18 0.45 14.06
CA SER A 76 2.87 -0.83 14.26
C SER A 76 1.99 -2.06 14.00
N GLU A 77 0.72 -2.03 14.40
CA GLU A 77 -0.25 -3.11 14.15
C GLU A 77 -0.53 -3.26 12.65
N VAL A 78 -0.72 -2.14 11.95
CA VAL A 78 -0.92 -2.13 10.48
C VAL A 78 0.35 -2.59 9.77
N ALA A 79 1.53 -2.16 10.21
CA ALA A 79 2.80 -2.61 9.64
C ALA A 79 2.99 -4.14 9.78
N ALA A 80 2.69 -4.71 10.95
CA ALA A 80 2.77 -6.15 11.19
C ALA A 80 1.77 -6.94 10.33
N LEU A 81 0.55 -6.42 10.19
CA LEU A 81 -0.47 -6.99 9.33
C LEU A 81 -0.02 -7.02 7.86
N LEU A 82 0.50 -5.90 7.36
CA LEU A 82 1.02 -5.82 5.98
C LEU A 82 2.18 -6.78 5.77
N ALA A 83 3.08 -6.91 6.74
CA ALA A 83 4.19 -7.87 6.66
C ALA A 83 3.71 -9.33 6.58
N ALA A 84 2.57 -9.65 7.20
CA ALA A 84 1.97 -10.98 7.11
C ALA A 84 1.21 -11.23 5.80
N ALA A 85 0.50 -10.20 5.31
CA ALA A 85 -0.45 -10.30 4.20
C ALA A 85 0.18 -10.08 2.80
N VAL A 86 1.15 -9.17 2.68
CA VAL A 86 1.76 -8.85 1.38
C VAL A 86 2.83 -9.89 1.03
N ARG A 87 2.45 -10.87 0.22
CA ARG A 87 3.31 -11.98 -0.22
C ARG A 87 3.43 -12.06 -1.73
N ASP A 88 4.46 -12.77 -2.19
CA ASP A 88 4.60 -13.17 -3.58
C ASP A 88 3.99 -14.56 -3.78
N PRO A 89 2.96 -14.75 -4.62
CA PRO A 89 2.43 -16.07 -4.91
C PRO A 89 3.46 -17.02 -5.56
N GLY A 90 4.56 -16.50 -6.12
CA GLY A 90 5.64 -17.29 -6.73
C GLY A 90 6.89 -17.51 -5.88
N ARG A 91 6.92 -16.99 -4.64
CA ARG A 91 8.13 -17.05 -3.79
C ARG A 91 7.76 -17.23 -2.32
N GLU A 92 8.49 -18.09 -1.60
CA GLU A 92 8.35 -18.15 -0.14
C GLU A 92 8.95 -16.90 0.50
N GLY A 93 8.11 -16.13 1.21
CA GLY A 93 8.55 -15.00 2.01
C GLY A 93 7.60 -13.80 1.96
N SER A 94 7.74 -12.91 2.95
CA SER A 94 7.10 -11.59 2.92
C SER A 94 7.80 -10.69 1.91
N LEU A 95 7.03 -9.88 1.18
CA LEU A 95 7.58 -8.81 0.33
C LEU A 95 7.87 -7.52 1.10
N VAL A 96 7.58 -7.51 2.39
CA VAL A 96 7.72 -6.35 3.28
C VAL A 96 8.94 -6.53 4.16
N VAL A 97 9.75 -5.49 4.22
CA VAL A 97 10.88 -5.36 5.14
C VAL A 97 10.59 -4.19 6.07
N GLN A 98 10.73 -4.39 7.38
CA GLN A 98 10.61 -3.28 8.32
C GLN A 98 11.79 -2.33 8.13
N ALA A 99 11.51 -1.05 7.88
CA ALA A 99 12.51 -0.09 7.46
C ALA A 99 12.95 0.87 8.58
N GLY A 100 12.20 0.88 9.69
CA GLY A 100 12.47 1.69 10.87
C GLY A 100 11.68 1.21 12.09
N PRO A 101 11.89 1.83 13.27
CA PRO A 101 11.13 1.49 14.47
C PRO A 101 9.64 1.73 14.22
N GLY A 102 8.81 0.73 14.54
CA GLY A 102 7.36 0.86 14.52
C GLY A 102 6.87 1.28 15.90
N GLY A 103 6.07 2.34 15.95
CA GLY A 103 5.40 2.80 17.16
C GLY A 103 3.91 3.01 16.94
N ASP A 104 3.25 3.54 17.96
CA ASP A 104 1.80 3.70 17.96
C ASP A 104 1.32 4.65 16.86
N GLY A 105 1.97 5.81 16.71
CA GLY A 105 1.58 6.85 15.75
C GLY A 105 2.30 6.78 14.39
N SER A 106 3.38 6.02 14.25
CA SER A 106 4.08 5.91 12.96
C SER A 106 4.89 4.62 12.83
N ALA A 107 4.97 4.11 11.60
CA ALA A 107 5.81 2.97 11.24
C ALA A 107 6.31 3.10 9.80
N GLU A 108 7.49 2.56 9.52
CA GLU A 108 8.08 2.57 8.19
C GLU A 108 8.39 1.16 7.71
N LEU A 109 8.05 0.91 6.44
CA LEU A 109 8.22 -0.39 5.81
C LEU A 109 8.59 -0.23 4.33
N ASP A 110 9.42 -1.14 3.84
CA ASP A 110 9.80 -1.23 2.44
C ASP A 110 9.08 -2.41 1.79
N VAL A 111 8.21 -2.15 0.81
CA VAL A 111 7.53 -3.19 0.03
C VAL A 111 8.15 -3.25 -1.35
N MET A 112 8.73 -4.39 -1.71
CA MET A 112 9.42 -4.56 -3.00
C MET A 112 10.50 -3.49 -3.28
N GLY A 113 11.11 -2.93 -2.22
CA GLY A 113 12.10 -1.85 -2.29
C GLY A 113 11.52 -0.44 -2.42
N VAL A 114 10.21 -0.26 -2.19
CA VAL A 114 9.51 1.03 -2.19
C VAL A 114 9.11 1.37 -0.75
N ARG A 115 9.46 2.57 -0.29
CA ARG A 115 9.18 3.03 1.08
C ARG A 115 7.71 3.39 1.26
N PHE A 116 7.15 2.92 2.36
CA PHE A 116 5.85 3.30 2.89
C PHE A 116 6.03 3.88 4.29
N VAL A 117 5.39 5.02 4.51
CA VAL A 117 5.30 5.70 5.80
C VAL A 117 3.85 5.62 6.26
N LEU A 118 3.63 4.88 7.35
CA LEU A 118 2.35 4.77 8.00
C LEU A 118 2.23 5.81 9.11
N ARG A 119 1.08 6.49 9.18
CA ARG A 119 0.80 7.50 10.21
C ARG A 119 -0.59 7.29 10.79
N ALA A 120 -0.64 7.10 12.10
CA ALA A 120 -1.88 7.01 12.84
C ALA A 120 -2.03 8.25 13.72
N VAL A 121 -3.11 9.00 13.51
CA VAL A 121 -3.43 10.21 14.27
C VAL A 121 -4.42 9.83 15.37
N ASP A 122 -4.04 10.05 16.64
CA ASP A 122 -4.83 9.67 17.81
C ASP A 122 -5.26 8.18 17.83
N PRO A 123 -4.34 7.20 17.61
CA PRO A 123 -4.70 5.80 17.54
C PRO A 123 -5.16 5.26 18.90
N THR A 124 -6.13 4.34 18.88
CA THR A 124 -6.65 3.66 20.08
C THR A 124 -6.29 2.17 20.12
N GLY A 125 -5.68 1.66 19.04
CA GLY A 125 -5.27 0.27 18.87
C GLY A 125 -6.42 -0.66 18.52
N ARG A 126 -6.13 -1.79 17.85
CA ARG A 126 -7.18 -2.74 17.41
C ARG A 126 -8.05 -3.26 18.56
N ALA A 127 -7.48 -3.41 19.75
CA ALA A 127 -8.22 -3.83 20.93
C ALA A 127 -9.18 -2.73 21.43
N GLY A 128 -8.74 -1.46 21.42
CA GLY A 128 -9.55 -0.30 21.83
C GLY A 128 -10.75 -0.09 20.90
N VAL A 129 -10.55 -0.21 19.60
CA VAL A 129 -11.61 -0.13 18.57
C VAL A 129 -12.75 -1.11 18.86
N ARG A 130 -12.45 -2.37 19.19
CA ARG A 130 -13.47 -3.41 19.46
C ARG A 130 -14.30 -3.11 20.70
N THR A 131 -13.76 -2.35 21.65
CA THR A 131 -14.45 -1.96 22.89
C THR A 131 -15.34 -0.73 22.72
N ARG A 132 -15.27 -0.04 21.58
CA ARG A 132 -16.05 1.16 21.26
C ARG A 132 -17.08 0.87 20.15
N PRO A 133 -18.18 0.14 20.45
CA PRO A 133 -19.18 -0.18 19.43
C PRO A 133 -19.86 1.10 18.93
N GLY A 134 -19.70 1.40 17.63
CA GLY A 134 -20.67 2.14 16.80
C GLY A 134 -20.95 3.62 17.09
N LEU A 135 -20.54 4.18 18.23
CA LEU A 135 -20.87 5.57 18.59
C LEU A 135 -20.32 6.60 17.60
N TRP A 136 -19.15 6.34 17.02
CA TRP A 136 -18.55 7.23 16.05
C TRP A 136 -19.20 7.10 14.66
N ARG A 137 -19.65 5.90 14.25
CA ARG A 137 -20.39 5.69 12.98
C ARG A 137 -21.71 6.46 12.99
N LEU A 138 -22.36 6.52 14.16
CA LEU A 138 -23.59 7.27 14.35
C LEU A 138 -23.32 8.79 14.36
N ALA A 139 -22.25 9.23 15.04
CA ALA A 139 -21.84 10.63 15.02
C ALA A 139 -21.41 11.11 13.62
N GLU A 140 -20.77 10.25 12.82
CA GLU A 140 -20.41 10.54 11.43
C GLU A 140 -21.63 10.58 10.50
N ALA A 141 -22.56 9.65 10.64
CA ALA A 141 -23.84 9.70 9.92
C ALA A 141 -24.65 10.96 10.22
N LEU A 142 -24.43 11.57 11.39
CA LEU A 142 -25.09 12.81 11.82
C LEU A 142 -24.27 14.08 11.55
N ASP A 143 -23.00 13.96 11.14
CA ASP A 143 -22.14 15.11 10.83
C ASP A 143 -22.39 15.58 9.38
N THR A 144 -23.43 16.40 9.21
CA THR A 144 -23.81 17.00 7.93
C THR A 144 -22.89 18.16 7.49
N SER A 145 -21.91 18.53 8.33
CA SER A 145 -21.00 19.64 8.05
C SER A 145 -19.82 19.25 7.16
N ARG A 146 -19.59 17.94 6.98
CA ARG A 146 -18.50 17.42 6.17
C ARG A 146 -18.99 17.00 4.79
N ARG A 147 -18.47 17.64 3.74
CA ARG A 147 -18.56 17.13 2.37
C ARG A 147 -17.67 15.90 2.24
N THR A 148 -18.21 14.74 2.53
CA THR A 148 -17.65 13.48 2.04
C THR A 148 -18.12 13.28 0.59
N ASN A 149 -17.23 12.87 -0.31
CA ASN A 149 -17.54 12.66 -1.74
C ASN A 149 -18.32 11.34 -1.97
N ALA A 150 -18.99 10.84 -0.93
CA ALA A 150 -19.81 9.63 -0.94
C ALA A 150 -21.26 10.07 -0.77
N ARG A 151 -22.13 9.63 -1.70
CA ARG A 151 -23.58 9.85 -1.61
C ARG A 151 -24.06 9.47 -0.22
N HIS A 152 -24.85 10.35 0.38
CA HIS A 152 -25.28 10.10 1.74
C HIS A 152 -26.33 8.97 1.75
N PRO A 153 -26.28 8.04 2.72
CA PRO A 153 -27.21 6.90 2.79
C PRO A 153 -28.70 7.29 2.85
N TRP A 154 -29.02 8.53 3.23
CA TRP A 154 -30.40 9.03 3.26
C TRP A 154 -30.91 9.49 1.88
N GLU A 155 -30.04 9.70 0.90
CA GLU A 155 -30.43 10.03 -0.48
C GLU A 155 -31.07 8.83 -1.20
N GLU A 156 -30.71 7.60 -0.82
CA GLU A 156 -31.33 6.36 -1.34
C GLU A 156 -32.71 6.09 -0.70
N LEU A 157 -32.95 6.57 0.53
CA LEU A 157 -34.21 6.37 1.24
C LEU A 157 -35.32 7.34 0.81
N LEU A 158 -34.96 8.48 0.22
CA LEU A 158 -35.91 9.52 -0.21
C LEU A 158 -36.17 9.53 -1.73
N GLY A 159 -35.67 8.53 -2.45
CA GLY A 159 -36.00 8.30 -3.86
C GLY A 159 -35.44 9.36 -4.81
N GLY A 160 -34.10 9.44 -4.90
CA GLY A 160 -33.42 10.12 -6.00
C GLY A 160 -33.55 9.39 -7.33
#